data_AF-A0A8S1W3H9-F1
#
_entry.id   AF-A0A8S1W3H9-F1
#
_cell.length_a   1.000
_cell.length_b   1.000
_cell.length_c   1.000
_cell.angle_alpha   90.00
_cell.angle_beta   90.00
_cell.angle_gamma   90.00
#
_symmetry.space_group_name_H-M   'P 1'
#
loop_
_entity.id
_entity.type
_entity.pdbx_description
1 polymer ?
#
loop_
_entity_poly.entity_id
_entity_poly.type
_entity_poly.pdbx_seq_one_letter_code
_entity_poly.pdbx_strand_id
1 'polypeptide(L)'
;MNTTISSCILRLAEQLLFSVLNLSQQALRSASLPLSVLLLRRNAKVTICHSETTVQEHVEKADIVISCAGHKELVKGEWIKNGAKVIDVGITRIPGTNKIVGDIEFHKALTKVSFITPVPGGVGPLTVSMLFKNLYRVWCRSNGLQLNIDEQDEELDYAQNYQF
;
A
#
# COMPACT_ATOMS: atom_id res chain seq x y z
N MET A 1 14.54 2.31 -7.10
CA MET A 1 13.77 3.53 -7.38
C MET A 1 12.44 3.41 -6.64
N ASN A 2 12.28 4.11 -5.51
CA ASN A 2 11.04 4.06 -4.74
C ASN A 2 10.02 4.98 -5.42
N THR A 3 8.87 4.44 -5.83
CA THR A 3 7.80 5.27 -6.40
C THR A 3 7.08 6.02 -5.28
N THR A 4 6.42 7.13 -5.63
CA THR A 4 5.66 7.97 -4.71
C THR A 4 4.63 7.16 -3.91
N ILE A 5 3.86 6.30 -4.58
CA ILE A 5 2.80 5.49 -3.95
C ILE A 5 3.40 4.41 -3.03
N SER A 6 4.42 3.68 -3.49
CA SER A 6 5.01 2.62 -2.67
C SER A 6 5.66 3.18 -1.40
N SER A 7 6.26 4.37 -1.47
CA SER A 7 6.82 5.04 -0.29
C SER A 7 5.74 5.48 0.71
N CYS A 8 4.57 5.92 0.23
CA CYS A 8 3.44 6.27 1.10
C CYS A 8 2.90 5.05 1.85
N ILE A 9 2.72 3.96 1.11
CA ILE A 9 2.21 2.71 1.67
C ILE A 9 3.21 2.12 2.66
N LEU A 10 4.51 2.20 2.37
CA LEU A 10 5.56 1.80 3.32
C LEU A 10 5.53 2.61 4.61
N ARG A 11 5.38 3.93 4.54
CA ARG A 11 5.26 4.79 5.74
C ARG A 11 4.05 4.44 6.60
N LEU A 12 2.95 4.03 5.96
CA LEU A 12 1.79 3.50 6.68
C LEU A 12 2.02 2.10 7.24
N ALA A 13 2.87 1.31 6.60
CA ALA A 13 3.17 -0.07 6.96
C ALA A 13 4.29 -0.21 8.00
N GLU A 14 5.11 0.82 8.23
CA GLU A 14 6.44 0.83 8.89
C GLU A 14 6.53 0.34 10.35
N GLN A 15 5.51 -0.35 10.88
CA GLN A 15 5.49 -0.90 12.24
C GLN A 15 5.28 -2.41 12.35
N LEU A 16 5.25 -3.24 11.29
CA LEU A 16 4.90 -4.67 11.45
C LEU A 16 5.57 -5.66 10.49
N LEU A 17 5.52 -6.95 10.86
CA LEU A 17 5.84 -8.13 10.06
C LEU A 17 4.64 -8.52 9.16
N PHE A 18 4.89 -9.00 7.94
CA PHE A 18 3.92 -8.91 6.83
C PHE A 18 3.63 -10.22 6.08
N SER A 19 2.34 -10.47 5.83
CA SER A 19 1.82 -11.17 4.64
C SER A 19 0.93 -10.19 3.87
N VAL A 20 1.32 -9.76 2.65
CA VAL A 20 0.58 -8.75 1.86
C VAL A 20 -0.13 -9.36 0.67
N LEU A 21 -1.45 -9.11 0.57
CA LEU A 21 -2.24 -9.36 -0.63
C LEU A 21 -2.38 -8.08 -1.47
N ASN A 22 -1.99 -8.14 -2.75
CA ASN A 22 -2.23 -7.06 -3.72
C ASN A 22 -3.30 -7.50 -4.72
N LEU A 23 -4.34 -6.71 -4.97
CA LEU A 23 -5.42 -7.06 -5.89
C LEU A 23 -5.39 -6.10 -7.07
N SER A 24 -5.05 -6.57 -8.27
CA SER A 24 -5.10 -5.72 -9.48
C SER A 24 -5.81 -6.38 -10.65
N GLN A 25 -6.85 -5.75 -11.21
CA GLN A 25 -7.55 -6.27 -12.39
C GLN A 25 -6.73 -6.20 -13.70
N GLN A 26 -5.69 -5.38 -13.75
CA GLN A 26 -4.80 -5.25 -14.90
C GLN A 26 -3.38 -5.61 -14.46
N ALA A 27 -2.97 -6.82 -14.82
CA ALA A 27 -1.58 -7.23 -14.75
C ALA A 27 -0.72 -6.11 -15.37
N LEU A 28 0.26 -5.61 -14.61
CA LEU A 28 1.35 -4.73 -15.08
C LEU A 28 1.09 -3.21 -15.20
N ARG A 29 0.34 -2.57 -14.29
CA ARG A 29 0.36 -1.08 -14.15
C ARG A 29 0.98 -0.61 -12.83
N SER A 30 2.31 -0.40 -12.89
CA SER A 30 3.22 0.48 -12.12
C SER A 30 3.17 0.62 -10.58
N ALA A 31 2.05 0.47 -9.85
CA ALA A 31 2.02 0.73 -8.40
C ALA A 31 2.26 -0.51 -7.54
N SER A 32 1.71 -1.65 -7.95
CA SER A 32 1.75 -2.91 -7.19
C SER A 32 3.12 -3.57 -7.19
N LEU A 33 3.81 -3.57 -8.33
CA LEU A 33 5.10 -4.23 -8.50
C LEU A 33 6.26 -3.54 -7.74
N PRO A 34 6.43 -2.21 -7.77
CA PRO A 34 7.45 -1.56 -6.95
C PRO A 34 7.15 -1.74 -5.46
N LEU A 35 5.87 -1.72 -5.06
CA LEU A 35 5.49 -1.98 -3.68
C LEU A 35 5.85 -3.40 -3.24
N SER A 36 5.54 -4.41 -4.05
CA SER A 36 5.85 -5.81 -3.71
C SER A 36 7.36 -6.01 -3.56
N VAL A 37 8.17 -5.43 -4.44
CA VAL A 37 9.64 -5.48 -4.32
C VAL A 37 10.12 -4.81 -3.03
N LEU A 38 9.55 -3.67 -2.65
CA LEU A 38 9.95 -3.00 -1.41
C LEU A 38 9.53 -3.75 -0.14
N LEU A 39 8.39 -4.43 -0.18
CA LEU A 39 7.94 -5.31 0.90
C LEU A 39 8.84 -6.54 1.00
N LEU A 40 9.17 -7.18 -0.12
CA LEU A 40 10.13 -8.29 -0.17
C LEU A 40 11.48 -7.89 0.40
N ARG A 41 11.97 -6.67 0.08
CA ARG A 41 13.20 -6.12 0.67
C ARG A 41 13.13 -5.96 2.19
N ARG A 42 11.94 -5.82 2.77
CA ARG A 42 11.72 -5.80 4.22
C ARG A 42 11.42 -7.21 4.78
N ASN A 43 11.81 -8.27 4.07
CA ASN A 43 11.57 -9.67 4.44
C ASN A 43 10.08 -10.05 4.62
N ALA A 44 9.18 -9.32 3.96
CA ALA A 44 7.76 -9.67 3.93
C ALA A 44 7.51 -10.92 3.09
N LYS A 45 6.57 -11.77 3.51
CA LYS A 45 5.95 -12.74 2.61
C LYS A 45 4.93 -12.00 1.75
N VAL A 46 5.10 -11.97 0.43
CA VAL A 46 4.22 -11.22 -0.45
C VAL A 46 3.46 -12.16 -1.38
N THR A 47 2.14 -11.98 -1.47
CA THR A 47 1.28 -12.66 -2.43
C THR A 47 0.60 -11.61 -3.31
N ILE A 48 0.87 -11.67 -4.61
CA ILE A 48 0.27 -10.77 -5.58
C ILE A 48 -0.89 -11.50 -6.23
N CYS A 49 -2.07 -10.90 -6.19
CA CYS A 49 -3.28 -11.38 -6.82
C CYS A 49 -3.71 -10.43 -7.94
N HIS A 50 -4.40 -11.00 -8.92
CA HIS A 50 -4.95 -10.26 -10.04
C HIS A 50 -6.40 -10.65 -10.31
N SER A 51 -6.98 -10.09 -11.37
CA SER A 51 -8.36 -10.34 -11.81
C SER A 51 -8.76 -11.82 -11.87
N GLU A 52 -7.83 -12.71 -12.21
CA GLU A 52 -8.10 -14.14 -12.40
C GLU A 52 -7.77 -14.97 -11.15
N THR A 53 -7.24 -14.34 -10.10
CA THR A 53 -6.94 -15.06 -8.85
C THR A 53 -8.18 -15.12 -7.97
N THR A 54 -8.44 -16.27 -7.35
CA THR A 54 -9.42 -16.38 -6.26
C THR A 54 -8.90 -15.64 -5.04
N VAL A 55 -9.38 -14.43 -4.83
CA VAL A 55 -8.79 -13.47 -3.87
C VAL A 55 -9.07 -13.85 -2.41
N GLN A 56 -10.22 -14.46 -2.13
CA GLN A 56 -10.70 -14.72 -0.78
C GLN A 56 -9.71 -15.53 0.06
N GLU A 57 -9.24 -16.67 -0.45
CA GLU A 57 -8.34 -17.58 0.29
C GLU A 57 -7.03 -16.91 0.73
N HIS A 58 -6.60 -15.91 -0.03
CA HIS A 58 -5.40 -15.14 0.28
C HIS A 58 -5.69 -14.01 1.28
N VAL A 59 -6.84 -13.35 1.18
CA VAL A 59 -7.28 -12.31 2.13
C VAL A 59 -7.39 -12.90 3.54
N GLU A 60 -7.97 -14.10 3.65
CA GLU A 60 -8.19 -14.78 4.94
C GLU A 60 -6.90 -15.15 5.67
N LYS A 61 -5.79 -15.31 4.94
CA LYS A 61 -4.48 -15.66 5.48
C LYS A 61 -3.58 -14.44 5.71
N ALA A 62 -3.94 -13.28 5.17
CA ALA A 62 -3.09 -12.10 5.16
C ALA A 62 -3.12 -11.36 6.51
N ASP A 63 -1.94 -11.03 7.03
CA ASP A 63 -1.79 -10.13 8.17
C ASP A 63 -2.00 -8.67 7.75
N ILE A 64 -1.66 -8.34 6.50
CA ILE A 64 -1.92 -7.04 5.88
C ILE A 64 -2.58 -7.21 4.51
N VAL A 65 -3.67 -6.51 4.29
CA VAL A 65 -4.34 -6.45 2.97
C VAL A 65 -4.06 -5.09 2.34
N ILE A 66 -3.52 -5.06 1.12
CA ILE A 66 -3.30 -3.82 0.37
C ILE A 66 -4.09 -3.89 -0.93
N SER A 67 -5.24 -3.21 -0.99
CA SER A 67 -6.07 -3.23 -2.20
C SER A 67 -5.75 -2.06 -3.12
N CYS A 68 -5.52 -2.37 -4.40
CA CYS A 68 -5.21 -1.42 -5.47
C CYS A 68 -5.97 -1.76 -6.77
N ALA A 69 -7.15 -2.36 -6.65
CA ALA A 69 -7.91 -2.91 -7.77
C ALA A 69 -8.71 -1.84 -8.51
N GLY A 70 -9.14 -0.79 -7.81
CA GLY A 70 -10.02 0.25 -8.36
C GLY A 70 -11.44 -0.24 -8.60
N HIS A 71 -11.91 -1.19 -7.81
CA HIS A 71 -13.24 -1.78 -7.92
C HIS A 71 -13.95 -1.72 -6.57
N LYS A 72 -15.06 -0.96 -6.53
CA LYS A 72 -15.90 -0.79 -5.34
C LYS A 72 -16.14 -2.12 -4.60
N GLU A 73 -15.79 -2.13 -3.32
CA GLU A 73 -16.18 -3.19 -2.37
C GLU A 73 -15.87 -4.61 -2.87
N LEU A 74 -14.79 -4.76 -3.64
CA LEU A 74 -14.26 -6.03 -4.12
C LEU A 74 -13.90 -6.95 -2.96
N VAL A 75 -13.21 -6.43 -1.94
CA VAL A 75 -12.82 -7.19 -0.74
C VAL A 75 -13.92 -7.11 0.30
N LYS A 76 -14.50 -8.25 0.62
CA LYS A 76 -15.52 -8.35 1.66
C LYS A 76 -14.87 -8.30 3.03
N GLY A 77 -15.49 -7.55 3.95
CA GLY A 77 -14.98 -7.43 5.33
C GLY A 77 -14.93 -8.78 6.05
N GLU A 78 -15.81 -9.71 5.69
CA GLU A 78 -15.86 -11.06 6.27
C GLU A 78 -14.63 -11.90 5.92
N TRP A 79 -13.99 -11.69 4.77
CA TRP A 79 -12.78 -12.40 4.34
C TRP A 79 -11.55 -11.97 5.15
N ILE A 80 -11.59 -10.78 5.76
CA ILE A 80 -10.42 -10.20 6.41
C ILE A 80 -10.16 -10.92 7.74
N LYS A 81 -8.91 -11.35 7.93
CA LYS A 81 -8.40 -11.95 9.16
C LYS A 81 -8.58 -10.99 10.34
N ASN A 82 -9.04 -11.50 11.48
CA ASN A 82 -9.18 -10.70 12.69
C ASN A 82 -7.81 -10.15 13.14
N GLY A 83 -7.77 -8.86 13.48
CA GLY A 83 -6.55 -8.15 13.85
C GLY A 83 -5.67 -7.72 12.66
N ALA A 84 -6.01 -8.09 11.42
CA ALA A 84 -5.25 -7.67 10.24
C ALA A 84 -5.25 -6.16 10.07
N LYS A 85 -4.23 -5.65 9.38
CA LYS A 85 -4.18 -4.26 8.91
C LYS A 85 -4.62 -4.16 7.47
N VAL A 86 -5.23 -3.05 7.11
CA VAL A 86 -5.80 -2.85 5.79
C VAL A 86 -5.40 -1.49 5.23
N ILE A 87 -4.88 -1.51 4.00
CA ILE A 87 -4.53 -0.32 3.24
C ILE A 87 -5.34 -0.34 1.95
N ASP A 88 -6.35 0.50 1.88
CA ASP A 88 -7.23 0.69 0.74
C ASP A 88 -6.72 1.86 -0.11
N VAL A 89 -6.08 1.51 -1.23
CA VAL A 89 -5.60 2.46 -2.26
C VAL A 89 -6.68 2.66 -3.33
N GLY A 90 -7.74 1.85 -3.31
CA GLY A 90 -8.84 1.89 -4.25
C GLY A 90 -9.53 3.24 -4.27
N ILE A 91 -9.82 3.74 -5.47
CA ILE A 91 -10.61 4.95 -5.67
C ILE A 91 -11.62 4.66 -6.77
N THR A 92 -12.87 4.48 -6.38
CA THR A 92 -14.01 4.34 -7.30
C THR A 92 -14.99 5.48 -7.05
N ARG A 93 -15.30 6.26 -8.10
CA ARG A 93 -16.37 7.26 -8.06
C ARG A 93 -17.71 6.59 -8.30
N ILE A 94 -18.69 6.89 -7.46
CA ILE A 94 -20.05 6.36 -7.63
C ILE A 94 -20.80 7.21 -8.66
N PRO A 95 -21.24 6.64 -9.80
CA PRO A 95 -21.97 7.38 -10.83
C PRO A 95 -23.20 8.09 -10.27
N GLY A 96 -23.44 9.32 -10.72
CA GLY A 96 -24.58 10.13 -10.26
C GLY A 96 -24.44 10.71 -8.84
N THR A 97 -23.27 10.55 -8.20
CA THR A 97 -23.01 11.13 -6.87
C THR A 97 -21.59 11.72 -6.79
N ASN A 98 -21.33 12.54 -5.76
CA ASN A 98 -19.97 13.00 -5.42
C ASN A 98 -19.23 12.04 -4.47
N LYS A 99 -19.75 10.82 -4.26
CA LYS A 99 -19.13 9.87 -3.34
C LYS A 99 -17.98 9.14 -3.99
N ILE A 100 -16.90 9.00 -3.22
CA ILE A 100 -15.73 8.19 -3.54
C ILE A 100 -15.70 7.05 -2.52
N VAL A 101 -15.50 5.84 -3.00
CA VAL A 101 -15.42 4.62 -2.20
C VAL A 101 -14.18 3.83 -2.59
N GLY A 102 -13.66 3.07 -1.64
CA GLY A 102 -12.50 2.20 -1.84
C GLY A 102 -12.87 0.82 -2.36
N ASP A 103 -11.87 -0.04 -2.42
CA ASP A 103 -12.02 -1.42 -2.85
C ASP A 103 -12.58 -2.34 -1.75
N ILE A 104 -12.67 -1.86 -0.51
CA ILE A 104 -12.96 -2.68 0.66
C ILE A 104 -14.31 -2.29 1.26
N GLU A 105 -15.08 -3.27 1.74
CA GLU A 105 -16.31 -3.04 2.54
C GLU A 105 -15.95 -2.44 3.91
N PHE A 106 -15.61 -1.14 3.93
CA PHE A 106 -14.99 -0.43 5.05
C PHE A 106 -15.69 -0.65 6.40
N HIS A 107 -17.02 -0.47 6.46
CA HIS A 107 -17.76 -0.59 7.72
C HIS A 107 -17.74 -2.00 8.31
N LYS A 108 -17.77 -3.04 7.47
CA LYS A 108 -17.68 -4.43 7.94
C LYS A 108 -16.24 -4.80 8.29
N ALA A 109 -15.26 -4.28 7.57
CA ALA A 109 -13.86 -4.49 7.89
C ALA A 109 -13.47 -3.85 9.24
N LEU A 110 -14.03 -2.69 9.55
CA LEU A 110 -13.72 -1.90 10.76
C LEU A 110 -13.93 -2.69 12.07
N THR A 111 -14.87 -3.64 12.09
CA THR A 111 -15.15 -4.45 13.29
C THR A 111 -14.13 -5.57 13.53
N LYS A 112 -13.25 -5.86 12.56
CA LYS A 112 -12.30 -6.97 12.59
C LYS A 112 -10.84 -6.53 12.62
N VAL A 113 -10.54 -5.41 11.97
CA VAL A 113 -9.16 -4.96 11.68
C VAL A 113 -8.56 -4.17 12.84
N SER A 114 -7.24 -4.26 13.01
CA SER A 114 -6.51 -3.39 13.95
C SER A 114 -6.24 -2.00 13.38
N PHE A 115 -6.26 -1.87 12.06
CA PHE A 115 -6.05 -0.61 11.34
C PHE A 115 -6.66 -0.70 9.94
N ILE A 116 -7.30 0.37 9.48
CA ILE A 116 -7.78 0.48 8.10
C ILE A 116 -7.67 1.93 7.61
N THR A 117 -7.16 2.13 6.40
CA THR A 117 -7.15 3.46 5.79
C THR A 117 -8.53 3.84 5.25
N PRO A 118 -9.06 5.04 5.54
CA PRO A 118 -10.35 5.47 5.00
C PRO A 118 -10.23 5.85 3.52
N VAL A 119 -11.33 5.66 2.77
CA VAL A 119 -11.50 6.21 1.44
C VAL A 119 -12.79 7.03 1.42
N PRO A 120 -12.73 8.36 1.19
CA PRO A 120 -11.53 9.19 0.97
C PRO A 120 -10.73 9.48 2.26
N GLY A 121 -9.52 10.02 2.11
CA GLY A 121 -8.72 10.57 3.22
C GLY A 121 -7.52 9.75 3.69
N GLY A 122 -7.35 8.53 3.17
CA GLY A 122 -6.21 7.66 3.49
C GLY A 122 -5.00 7.88 2.57
N VAL A 123 -4.85 6.99 1.58
CA VAL A 123 -3.62 6.91 0.75
C VAL A 123 -3.49 8.09 -0.22
N GLY A 124 -4.60 8.67 -0.68
CA GLY A 124 -4.62 9.78 -1.63
C GLY A 124 -3.83 11.02 -1.16
N PRO A 125 -4.17 11.63 -0.01
CA PRO A 125 -3.43 12.77 0.53
C PRO A 125 -1.93 12.49 0.73
N LEU A 126 -1.58 11.30 1.22
CA LEU A 126 -0.19 10.89 1.39
C LEU A 126 0.56 10.84 0.05
N THR A 127 -0.08 10.35 -1.00
CA THR A 127 0.50 10.31 -2.36
C THR A 127 0.86 11.72 -2.84
N VAL A 128 0.01 12.71 -2.58
CA VAL A 128 0.28 14.12 -2.91
C VAL A 128 1.46 14.64 -2.09
N SER A 129 1.46 14.42 -0.77
CA SER A 129 2.58 14.86 0.10
C SER A 129 3.92 14.27 -0.33
N MET A 130 3.95 12.99 -0.68
CA MET A 130 5.18 12.33 -1.12
C MET A 130 5.64 12.80 -2.51
N LEU A 131 4.71 13.19 -3.39
CA LEU A 131 5.07 13.83 -4.67
C LEU A 131 5.79 15.15 -4.41
N PHE A 132 5.28 15.98 -3.51
CA PHE A 132 5.94 17.23 -3.12
C PHE A 132 7.28 16.99 -2.42
N LYS A 133 7.39 16.00 -1.53
CA LYS A 133 8.68 15.61 -0.93
C LYS A 133 9.70 15.24 -2.00
N ASN A 134 9.29 14.45 -3.00
CA ASN A 134 10.15 14.06 -4.12
C ASN A 134 10.55 15.25 -5.00
N LEU A 135 9.61 16.16 -5.29
CA LEU A 135 9.86 17.37 -6.05
C LEU A 135 10.87 18.27 -5.35
N TYR A 136 10.65 18.53 -4.06
CA TYR A 136 11.54 19.35 -3.24
C TYR A 136 12.95 18.74 -3.16
N ARG A 137 13.05 17.41 -3.00
CA ARG A 137 14.33 16.69 -3.02
C ARG A 137 15.10 16.90 -4.33
N VAL A 138 14.44 16.82 -5.48
CA VAL A 138 15.09 17.06 -6.78
C VAL A 138 15.54 18.51 -6.88
N TRP A 139 14.70 19.46 -6.49
CA TRP A 139 15.03 20.88 -6.53
C TRP A 139 16.26 21.23 -5.66
N CYS A 140 16.33 20.72 -4.42
CA CYS A 140 17.49 20.93 -3.56
C CYS A 140 18.77 20.38 -4.19
N ARG A 141 18.73 19.14 -4.73
CA ARG A 141 19.89 18.51 -5.38
C ARG A 141 20.37 19.30 -6.59
N SER A 142 19.47 19.83 -7.41
CA SER A 142 19.83 20.66 -8.57
C SER A 142 20.45 22.01 -8.19
N ASN A 143 20.25 22.49 -6.96
CA ASN A 143 20.76 23.76 -6.46
C ASN A 143 21.91 23.60 -5.43
N GLY A 144 22.43 22.37 -5.25
CA GLY A 144 23.49 22.10 -4.28
C GLY A 144 23.10 22.30 -2.82
N LEU A 145 21.80 22.27 -2.50
CA LEU A 145 21.28 22.46 -1.15
C LEU A 145 21.17 21.11 -0.41
N GLN A 146 21.56 21.08 0.87
CA GLN A 146 21.32 19.93 1.75
C GLN A 146 19.85 19.84 2.15
N LEU A 147 19.34 18.60 2.20
CA LEU A 147 17.97 18.30 2.61
C LEU A 147 17.93 18.07 4.12
N ASN A 148 17.27 18.96 4.84
CA ASN A 148 16.87 18.74 6.23
C ASN A 148 15.42 18.26 6.26
N ILE A 149 15.17 17.04 5.78
CA ILE A 149 13.88 16.36 5.95
C ILE A 149 14.23 15.05 6.63
N ASP A 150 13.61 14.72 7.76
CA ASP A 150 13.90 13.51 8.54
C ASP A 150 14.03 12.29 7.61
N GLU A 151 15.28 11.83 7.44
CA GLU A 151 15.66 10.65 6.69
C GLU A 151 15.44 9.42 7.58
N GLN A 152 14.19 9.12 7.93
CA GLN A 152 13.82 7.76 8.32
C GLN A 152 13.55 6.93 7.07
N ASP A 153 14.49 6.91 6.13
CA ASP A 153 14.50 5.97 5.01
C ASP A 153 15.85 5.24 5.08
N GLU A 154 16.03 4.35 6.07
CA GLU A 154 17.23 3.50 6.14
C GLU A 154 17.37 2.72 4.83
N GLU A 155 18.46 2.99 4.09
CA GLU A 155 19.05 2.02 3.18
C GLU A 155 19.54 0.85 4.03
N LEU A 156 18.69 -0.16 4.20
CA LEU A 156 19.12 -1.42 4.76
C LEU A 156 20.02 -2.11 3.72
N ASP A 157 21.33 -2.02 3.94
CA ASP A 157 22.35 -2.75 3.17
C ASP A 157 22.29 -4.24 3.51
N TYR A 158 21.36 -4.95 2.85
CA TYR A 158 21.08 -6.36 3.10
C TYR A 158 22.12 -7.32 2.50
N ALA A 159 23.09 -6.83 1.72
CA ALA A 159 24.07 -7.68 1.04
C ALA A 159 25.09 -8.32 2.01
N GLN A 160 25.24 -7.80 3.24
CA GLN A 160 26.23 -8.29 4.20
C GLN A 160 25.72 -9.36 5.19
N ASN A 161 24.40 -9.63 5.24
CA ASN A 161 23.80 -10.49 6.28
C ASN A 161 23.40 -11.90 5.79
N TYR A 162 23.75 -12.28 4.56
CA TYR A 162 23.55 -13.65 4.08
C TYR A 162 24.84 -14.47 4.27
N GLN A 163 24.95 -15.11 5.44
CA GLN A 163 25.80 -16.30 5.60
C GLN A 163 24.90 -17.52 5.37
N PHE A 164 25.13 -18.22 4.25
CA PHE A 164 24.57 -19.55 4.01
C PHE A 164 25.38 -20.59 4.80
#